data_AF-A0A6A4I7H8-F1
#
_entry.id   AF-A0A6A4I7H8-F1
#
_cell.length_a   1.000
_cell.length_b   1.000
_cell.length_c   1.000
_cell.angle_alpha   90.00
_cell.angle_beta   90.00
_cell.angle_gamma   90.00
#
_symmetry.space_group_name_H-M   'P 1'
#
loop_
_entity.id
_entity.type
_entity.pdbx_description
1 polymer ?
#
loop_
_entity_poly.entity_id
_entity_poly.type
_entity_poly.pdbx_seq_one_letter_code
_entity_poly.pdbx_strand_id
1 'polypeptide(L)'
;MTTRNLICLTHFNPLLSTCGLNPSNDTTVESLHTWLLGGEKYIWNLTTKGWTAKEDELFATCLQSSSVDGLTMNPPRASSDDVFCLWKASGALGALLWIPEIWDMDTYLVDLQIALDNYLDIWAQIDPTRIITKSKLHVLLYLVPDIWRFGPSILYSTEVYECWNKIFRGCSILSNYLAPSYDIAITLGDMERFKHQVSGGYWKDNNGKWIRAGSAIRDFLLTNTELQRYLGWVDNEHIKPGCSKSSAASAIVRAAFVVVEDFMVLKEKDDFFDMPVMLDS
;
A
#
# COMPACT_ATOMS: atom_id res chain seq x y z
N MET A 1 45.55 25.71 22.37
CA MET A 1 45.76 25.16 21.01
C MET A 1 44.58 24.27 20.69
N THR A 2 43.86 24.68 19.65
CA THR A 2 42.56 24.17 19.21
C THR A 2 42.73 22.80 18.54
N THR A 3 42.28 21.71 19.16
CA THR A 3 42.04 20.45 18.45
C THR A 3 40.72 20.58 17.70
N ARG A 4 40.81 21.11 16.48
CA ARG A 4 39.78 20.89 15.45
C ARG A 4 39.71 19.39 15.23
N ASN A 5 38.73 18.73 15.85
CA ASN A 5 38.29 17.41 15.42
C ASN A 5 37.70 17.61 14.02
N LEU A 6 38.53 17.33 13.01
CA LEU A 6 38.09 17.10 11.66
C LEU A 6 37.04 15.99 11.71
N ILE A 7 35.78 16.37 11.60
CA ILE A 7 34.69 15.48 11.25
C ILE A 7 35.12 14.83 9.93
N CYS A 8 35.54 13.56 10.00
CA CYS A 8 35.79 12.77 8.82
C CYS A 8 34.46 12.67 8.08
N LEU A 9 34.33 13.44 6.99
CA LEU A 9 33.21 13.47 6.06
C LEU A 9 33.15 12.16 5.26
N THR A 10 33.03 11.02 5.94
CA THR A 10 32.56 9.79 5.31
C THR A 10 31.07 9.70 5.60
N HIS A 11 30.27 10.12 4.62
CA HIS A 11 28.84 9.87 4.63
C HIS A 11 28.62 8.37 4.42
N PHE A 12 28.68 7.61 5.52
CA PHE A 12 28.39 6.19 5.54
C PHE A 12 26.93 5.99 5.95
N ASN A 13 26.16 5.22 5.18
CA ASN A 13 24.79 4.88 5.55
C ASN A 13 24.85 3.86 6.71
N PRO A 14 24.42 4.21 7.94
CA PRO A 14 24.50 3.32 9.10
C PRO A 14 23.70 2.01 8.91
N LEU A 15 22.70 2.00 8.01
CA LEU A 15 21.96 0.78 7.66
C LEU A 15 22.85 -0.31 7.05
N LEU A 16 23.95 0.06 6.39
CA LEU A 16 24.91 -0.90 5.82
C LEU A 16 25.76 -1.61 6.90
N SER A 17 25.73 -1.13 8.15
CA SER A 17 26.40 -1.77 9.29
C SER A 17 25.48 -2.62 10.15
N THR A 18 24.17 -2.63 9.86
CA THR A 18 23.19 -3.42 10.62
C THR A 18 23.36 -4.90 10.31
N CYS A 19 23.74 -5.70 11.31
CA CYS A 19 23.89 -7.14 11.15
C CYS A 19 22.57 -7.78 10.69
N GLY A 20 22.59 -8.52 9.59
CA GLY A 20 21.43 -9.21 9.03
C GLY A 20 20.60 -8.41 8.04
N LEU A 21 20.89 -7.11 7.84
CA LEU A 21 20.25 -6.29 6.81
C LEU A 21 21.12 -6.29 5.54
N ASN A 22 20.58 -6.73 4.42
CA ASN A 22 21.16 -6.56 3.10
C ASN A 22 20.31 -5.57 2.30
N PRO A 23 20.66 -4.27 2.27
CA PRO A 23 19.83 -3.25 1.63
C PRO A 23 19.52 -3.49 0.15
N SER A 24 20.34 -4.25 -0.57
CA SER A 24 20.07 -4.61 -1.95
C SER A 24 18.91 -5.58 -2.10
N ASN A 25 18.67 -6.44 -1.10
CA ASN A 25 17.63 -7.47 -1.15
C ASN A 25 16.52 -7.27 -0.09
N ASP A 26 16.73 -6.36 0.87
CA ASP A 26 15.82 -6.05 1.99
C ASP A 26 15.06 -4.73 1.80
N THR A 27 15.25 -4.06 0.67
CA THR A 27 14.46 -2.87 0.33
C THR A 27 13.29 -3.29 -0.55
N THR A 28 12.08 -3.22 -0.01
CA THR A 28 10.85 -3.43 -0.78
C THR A 28 10.78 -2.41 -1.91
N VAL A 29 10.75 -2.87 -3.16
CA VAL A 29 10.47 -1.96 -4.29
C VAL A 29 8.97 -1.81 -4.43
N GLU A 30 8.50 -0.59 -4.73
CA GLU A 30 7.09 -0.20 -4.81
C GLU A 30 6.35 -0.93 -5.94
N SER A 31 6.07 -2.22 -5.79
CA SER A 31 5.65 -3.09 -6.89
C SER A 31 4.34 -2.63 -7.53
N LEU A 32 3.36 -2.24 -6.72
CA LEU A 32 2.04 -1.75 -7.20
C LEU A 32 2.12 -0.37 -7.86
N HIS A 33 2.90 0.55 -7.29
CA HIS A 33 3.10 1.87 -7.87
C HIS A 33 3.92 1.79 -9.18
N THR A 34 4.92 0.91 -9.21
CA THR A 34 5.72 0.60 -10.41
C THR A 34 4.85 -0.04 -11.50
N TRP A 35 3.93 -0.91 -11.12
CA TRP A 35 2.94 -1.50 -12.02
C TRP A 35 2.04 -0.43 -12.66
N LEU A 36 1.38 0.42 -11.86
CA LEU A 36 0.44 1.43 -12.37
C LEU A 36 1.14 2.55 -13.16
N LEU A 37 2.21 3.13 -12.61
CA LEU A 37 2.91 4.24 -13.26
C LEU A 37 3.95 3.80 -14.30
N GLY A 38 4.21 2.50 -14.39
CA GLY A 38 5.11 1.88 -15.37
C GLY A 38 4.30 1.08 -16.37
N GLY A 39 4.04 -0.19 -16.04
CA GLY A 39 3.38 -1.17 -16.91
C GLY A 39 2.11 -0.61 -17.57
N GLU A 40 1.09 -0.32 -16.79
CA GLU A 40 -0.21 0.16 -17.28
C GLU A 40 -0.08 1.46 -18.08
N LYS A 41 0.70 2.43 -17.56
CA LYS A 41 0.97 3.69 -18.26
C LYS A 41 1.63 3.48 -19.63
N TYR A 42 2.54 2.53 -19.76
CA TYR A 42 3.21 2.25 -21.03
C TYR A 42 2.29 1.54 -22.02
N ILE A 43 1.44 0.63 -21.56
CA ILE A 43 0.43 -0.03 -22.39
C ILE A 43 -0.60 0.99 -22.89
N TRP A 44 -1.07 1.88 -22.01
CA TRP A 44 -1.96 2.97 -22.36
C TRP A 44 -1.36 3.90 -23.42
N ASN A 45 -0.09 4.28 -23.24
CA ASN A 45 0.63 5.08 -24.22
C ASN A 45 0.75 4.37 -25.57
N LEU A 46 1.05 3.06 -25.58
CA LEU A 46 1.09 2.28 -26.82
C LEU A 46 -0.27 2.23 -27.51
N THR A 47 -1.32 2.04 -26.73
CA THR A 47 -2.70 1.90 -27.23
C THR A 47 -3.17 3.18 -27.90
N THR A 48 -2.91 4.34 -27.27
CA THR A 48 -3.37 5.65 -27.72
C THR A 48 -2.40 6.35 -28.68
N LYS A 49 -1.22 5.76 -28.93
CA LYS A 49 -0.22 6.36 -29.80
C LYS A 49 -0.74 6.47 -31.23
N GLY A 50 -0.93 7.71 -31.69
CA GLY A 50 -1.39 8.02 -33.04
C GLY A 50 -2.90 8.15 -33.18
N TRP A 51 -3.66 8.12 -32.07
CA TRP A 51 -5.09 8.44 -32.10
C TRP A 51 -5.31 9.90 -32.46
N THR A 52 -6.36 10.12 -33.25
CA THR A 52 -6.91 11.43 -33.55
C THR A 52 -7.88 11.87 -32.44
N ALA A 53 -8.16 13.16 -32.34
CA ALA A 53 -9.12 13.68 -31.35
C ALA A 53 -10.51 13.03 -31.42
N LYS A 54 -10.94 12.59 -32.62
CA LYS A 54 -12.21 11.88 -32.81
C LYS A 54 -12.17 10.44 -32.28
N GLU A 55 -11.02 9.77 -32.40
CA GLU A 55 -10.84 8.42 -31.87
C GLU A 55 -10.75 8.44 -30.34
N ASP A 56 -10.08 9.45 -29.77
CA ASP A 56 -10.11 9.74 -28.33
C ASP A 56 -11.55 9.95 -27.81
N GLU A 57 -12.33 10.81 -28.49
CA GLU A 57 -13.72 11.11 -28.11
C GLU A 57 -14.64 9.89 -28.26
N LEU A 58 -14.45 9.11 -29.33
CA LEU A 58 -15.18 7.85 -29.53
C LEU A 58 -14.85 6.84 -28.43
N PHE A 59 -13.57 6.69 -28.08
CA PHE A 59 -13.15 5.80 -27.00
C PHE A 59 -13.76 6.25 -25.66
N ALA A 60 -13.69 7.55 -25.33
CA ALA A 60 -14.30 8.09 -24.13
C ALA A 60 -15.81 7.84 -24.08
N THR A 61 -16.50 7.99 -25.21
CA THR A 61 -17.95 7.72 -25.33
C THR A 61 -18.26 6.23 -25.16
N CYS A 62 -17.48 5.34 -25.76
CA CYS A 62 -17.61 3.89 -25.59
C CYS A 62 -17.34 3.48 -24.14
N LEU A 63 -16.33 4.05 -23.50
CA LEU A 63 -16.01 3.79 -22.10
C LEU A 63 -17.13 4.29 -21.16
N GLN A 64 -17.72 5.45 -21.43
CA GLN A 64 -18.84 5.99 -20.65
C GLN A 64 -20.16 5.25 -20.87
N SER A 65 -20.36 4.70 -22.07
CA SER A 65 -21.54 3.87 -22.41
C SER A 65 -21.36 2.40 -22.05
N SER A 66 -20.20 2.04 -21.48
CA SER A 66 -19.93 0.68 -21.04
C SER A 66 -20.85 0.28 -19.90
N SER A 67 -21.72 -0.70 -20.14
CA SER A 67 -22.56 -1.31 -19.10
C SER A 67 -21.70 -1.91 -18.00
N VAL A 68 -22.00 -1.56 -16.75
CA VAL A 68 -21.37 -2.15 -15.56
C VAL A 68 -21.91 -3.56 -15.26
N ASP A 69 -23.04 -3.93 -15.85
CA ASP A 69 -23.62 -5.26 -15.75
C ASP A 69 -23.02 -6.19 -16.80
N GLY A 70 -22.32 -7.23 -16.32
CA GLY A 70 -21.96 -8.46 -17.04
C GLY A 70 -21.28 -8.23 -18.39
N LEU A 71 -19.97 -8.00 -18.39
CA LEU A 71 -19.13 -7.75 -19.57
C LEU A 71 -19.31 -8.79 -20.70
N THR A 72 -20.24 -8.51 -21.61
CA THR A 72 -20.36 -9.15 -22.95
C THR A 72 -20.15 -8.13 -24.07
N MET A 73 -19.34 -7.10 -23.83
CA MET A 73 -18.97 -6.12 -24.85
C MET A 73 -17.79 -6.63 -25.67
N ASN A 74 -17.87 -6.45 -26.99
CA ASN A 74 -16.72 -6.73 -27.86
C ASN A 74 -15.56 -5.79 -27.50
N PRO A 75 -14.32 -6.30 -27.45
CA PRO A 75 -13.18 -5.51 -27.01
C PRO A 75 -13.03 -4.24 -27.86
N PRO A 76 -12.76 -3.07 -27.25
CA PRO A 76 -12.36 -1.88 -27.99
C PRO A 76 -11.18 -2.30 -28.85
N ARG A 77 -11.30 -2.13 -30.17
CA ARG A 77 -10.30 -2.62 -31.13
C ARG A 77 -8.95 -1.94 -30.85
N ALA A 78 -8.12 -2.58 -30.04
CA ALA A 78 -6.71 -2.29 -29.94
C ALA A 78 -6.12 -2.66 -31.31
N SER A 79 -5.58 -1.67 -31.99
CA SER A 79 -4.79 -1.86 -33.20
C SER A 79 -3.58 -2.74 -32.84
N SER A 80 -3.43 -3.87 -33.57
CA SER A 80 -2.53 -5.02 -33.35
C SER A 80 -2.99 -6.06 -32.30
N ASP A 81 -3.04 -7.34 -32.71
CA ASP A 81 -3.36 -8.48 -31.84
C ASP A 81 -2.45 -8.53 -30.59
N ASP A 82 -1.20 -8.07 -30.72
CA ASP A 82 -0.20 -8.10 -29.67
C ASP A 82 -0.50 -7.11 -28.52
N VAL A 83 -0.97 -5.89 -28.83
CA VAL A 83 -1.35 -4.91 -27.80
C VAL A 83 -2.59 -5.36 -27.04
N PHE A 84 -3.54 -6.02 -27.71
CA PHE A 84 -4.69 -6.62 -27.02
C PHE A 84 -4.27 -7.79 -26.12
N CYS A 85 -3.36 -8.65 -26.59
CA CYS A 85 -2.79 -9.72 -25.77
C CYS A 85 -2.04 -9.16 -24.56
N LEU A 86 -1.36 -8.02 -24.74
CA LEU A 86 -0.68 -7.32 -23.65
C LEU A 86 -1.67 -6.85 -22.58
N TRP A 87 -2.81 -6.25 -22.96
CA TRP A 87 -3.87 -5.89 -22.00
C TRP A 87 -4.42 -7.09 -21.23
N LYS A 88 -4.64 -8.23 -21.91
CA LYS A 88 -5.10 -9.47 -21.24
C LYS A 88 -4.08 -9.99 -20.24
N ALA A 89 -2.81 -10.07 -20.64
CA ALA A 89 -1.73 -10.49 -19.75
C ALA A 89 -1.55 -9.50 -18.59
N SER A 90 -1.70 -8.21 -18.84
CA SER A 90 -1.68 -7.16 -17.81
C SER A 90 -2.79 -7.36 -16.78
N GLY A 91 -4.02 -7.61 -17.24
CA GLY A 91 -5.14 -7.89 -16.33
C GLY A 91 -4.92 -9.13 -15.46
N ALA A 92 -4.37 -10.21 -16.03
CA ALA A 92 -4.06 -11.43 -15.28
C ALA A 92 -2.97 -11.20 -14.21
N LEU A 93 -1.87 -10.54 -14.58
CA LEU A 93 -0.79 -10.21 -13.65
C LEU A 93 -1.26 -9.21 -12.57
N GLY A 94 -2.01 -8.18 -12.97
CA GLY A 94 -2.61 -7.21 -12.07
C GLY A 94 -3.55 -7.86 -11.04
N ALA A 95 -4.34 -8.85 -11.42
CA ALA A 95 -5.19 -9.57 -10.48
C ALA A 95 -4.36 -10.26 -9.37
N LEU A 96 -3.24 -10.89 -9.72
CA LEU A 96 -2.35 -11.55 -8.76
C LEU A 96 -1.62 -10.58 -7.83
N LEU A 97 -1.29 -9.38 -8.33
CA LEU A 97 -0.65 -8.30 -7.56
C LEU A 97 -1.57 -7.72 -6.47
N TRP A 98 -2.90 -7.75 -6.68
CA TRP A 98 -3.89 -7.20 -5.75
C TRP A 98 -4.52 -8.25 -4.83
N ILE A 99 -3.90 -9.43 -4.68
CA ILE A 99 -4.35 -10.43 -3.72
C ILE A 99 -3.95 -9.99 -2.29
N PRO A 100 -4.90 -9.83 -1.35
CA PRO A 100 -4.60 -9.36 0.00
C PRO A 100 -4.09 -10.48 0.94
N GLU A 101 -4.39 -11.74 0.62
CA GLU A 101 -4.05 -12.91 1.44
C GLU A 101 -3.65 -14.07 0.54
N ILE A 102 -2.47 -14.65 0.78
CA ILE A 102 -1.93 -15.77 0.03
C ILE A 102 -1.99 -17.01 0.92
N TRP A 103 -2.84 -17.98 0.54
CA TRP A 103 -3.06 -19.22 1.27
C TRP A 103 -1.93 -20.24 1.06
N ASP A 104 -1.43 -20.33 -0.18
CA ASP A 104 -0.35 -21.20 -0.59
C ASP A 104 0.68 -20.39 -1.39
N MET A 105 1.80 -20.09 -0.75
CA MET A 105 2.87 -19.29 -1.35
C MET A 105 3.53 -19.99 -2.54
N ASP A 106 3.71 -21.31 -2.49
CA ASP A 106 4.45 -22.02 -3.54
C ASP A 106 3.65 -22.04 -4.85
N THR A 107 2.36 -22.36 -4.76
CA THR A 107 1.45 -22.33 -5.92
C THR A 107 1.29 -20.90 -6.45
N TYR A 108 1.09 -19.93 -5.55
CA TYR A 108 0.94 -18.52 -5.95
C TYR A 108 2.18 -18.00 -6.70
N LEU A 109 3.40 -18.33 -6.25
CA LEU A 109 4.63 -17.85 -6.89
C LEU A 109 4.82 -18.47 -8.27
N VAL A 110 4.40 -19.73 -8.48
CA VAL A 110 4.41 -20.37 -9.81
C VAL A 110 3.44 -19.67 -10.75
N ASP A 111 2.20 -19.44 -10.31
CA ASP A 111 1.18 -18.74 -11.11
C ASP A 111 1.60 -17.30 -11.43
N LEU A 112 2.19 -16.61 -10.44
CA LEU A 112 2.73 -15.27 -10.60
C LEU A 112 3.88 -15.23 -11.60
N GLN A 113 4.81 -16.18 -11.54
CA GLN A 113 5.91 -16.28 -12.50
C GLN A 113 5.38 -16.50 -13.91
N ILE A 114 4.42 -17.41 -14.09
CA ILE A 114 3.79 -17.67 -15.40
C ILE A 114 3.10 -16.40 -15.93
N ALA A 115 2.35 -15.68 -15.09
CA ALA A 115 1.69 -14.43 -15.49
C ALA A 115 2.71 -13.35 -15.87
N LEU A 116 3.80 -13.24 -15.12
CA LEU A 116 4.90 -12.31 -15.37
C LEU A 116 5.65 -12.65 -16.67
N ASP A 117 5.97 -13.92 -16.89
CA ASP A 117 6.66 -14.38 -18.11
C ASP A 117 5.80 -14.12 -19.34
N ASN A 118 4.51 -14.47 -19.30
CA ASN A 118 3.58 -14.17 -20.38
C ASN A 118 3.51 -12.65 -20.68
N TYR A 119 3.49 -11.82 -19.64
CA TYR A 119 3.49 -10.37 -19.78
C TYR A 119 4.77 -9.84 -20.44
N LEU A 120 5.93 -10.32 -20.00
CA LEU A 120 7.23 -9.89 -20.49
C LEU A 120 7.54 -10.43 -21.89
N ASP A 121 7.10 -11.65 -22.22
CA ASP A 121 7.23 -12.23 -23.55
C ASP A 121 6.47 -11.40 -24.60
N ILE A 122 5.25 -10.96 -24.29
CA ILE A 122 4.48 -10.08 -25.18
C ILE A 122 5.17 -8.70 -25.31
N TRP A 123 5.71 -8.15 -24.21
CA TRP A 123 6.52 -6.93 -24.29
C TRP A 123 7.75 -7.11 -25.19
N ALA A 124 8.41 -8.27 -25.12
CA ALA A 124 9.56 -8.58 -25.95
C ALA A 124 9.19 -8.74 -27.43
N GLN A 125 7.99 -9.22 -27.75
CA GLN A 125 7.47 -9.26 -29.11
C GLN A 125 7.20 -7.85 -29.68
N ILE A 126 6.69 -6.95 -28.85
CA ILE A 126 6.38 -5.56 -29.27
C ILE A 126 7.67 -4.73 -29.39
N ASP A 127 8.47 -4.68 -28.33
CA ASP A 127 9.73 -3.94 -28.27
C ASP A 127 10.58 -4.41 -27.06
N PRO A 128 11.55 -5.32 -27.27
CA PRO A 128 12.33 -5.89 -26.17
C PRO A 128 13.25 -4.85 -25.52
N THR A 129 13.57 -3.75 -26.21
CA THR A 129 14.42 -2.69 -25.64
C THR A 129 13.73 -1.97 -24.47
N ARG A 130 12.38 -2.02 -24.39
CA ARG A 130 11.64 -1.38 -23.29
C ARG A 130 11.87 -2.06 -21.95
N ILE A 131 12.05 -3.38 -21.93
CA ILE A 131 12.34 -4.13 -20.70
C ILE A 131 13.64 -3.64 -20.07
N ILE A 132 14.62 -3.28 -20.91
CA ILE A 132 15.94 -2.81 -20.47
C ILE A 132 15.93 -1.30 -20.19
N THR A 133 15.32 -0.51 -21.07
CA THR A 133 15.38 0.97 -21.02
C THR A 133 14.39 1.59 -20.04
N LYS A 134 13.29 0.91 -19.73
CA LYS A 134 12.30 1.38 -18.74
C LYS A 134 12.58 0.68 -17.42
N SER A 135 13.20 1.41 -16.49
CA SER A 135 13.50 0.92 -15.14
C SER A 135 12.28 0.31 -14.45
N LYS A 136 11.07 0.86 -14.66
CA LYS A 136 9.84 0.33 -14.08
C LYS A 136 9.45 -1.05 -14.62
N LEU A 137 9.70 -1.33 -15.91
CA LEU A 137 9.49 -2.67 -16.45
C LEU A 137 10.60 -3.63 -15.97
N HIS A 138 11.84 -3.14 -15.88
CA HIS A 138 12.96 -3.93 -15.39
C HIS A 138 12.76 -4.38 -13.94
N VAL A 139 12.25 -3.50 -13.08
CA VAL A 139 11.96 -3.80 -11.66
C VAL A 139 10.95 -4.94 -11.50
N LEU A 140 9.98 -5.09 -12.41
CA LEU A 140 8.98 -6.17 -12.33
C LEU A 140 9.59 -7.57 -12.42
N LEU A 141 10.81 -7.71 -12.95
CA LEU A 141 11.55 -8.99 -12.95
C LEU A 141 11.84 -9.52 -11.53
N TYR A 142 11.83 -8.65 -10.53
CA TYR A 142 12.12 -8.99 -9.14
C TYR A 142 10.84 -9.20 -8.30
N LEU A 143 9.67 -9.20 -8.94
CA LEU A 143 8.39 -9.28 -8.24
C LEU A 143 8.22 -10.58 -7.44
N VAL A 144 8.57 -11.72 -8.04
CA VAL A 144 8.47 -13.04 -7.40
C VAL A 144 9.36 -13.15 -6.16
N PRO A 145 10.68 -12.84 -6.21
CA PRO A 145 11.51 -12.87 -5.01
C PRO A 145 11.09 -11.83 -3.96
N ASP A 146 10.57 -10.67 -4.37
CA ASP A 146 10.05 -9.65 -3.44
C ASP A 146 8.83 -10.18 -2.68
N ILE A 147 7.83 -10.76 -3.36
CA ILE A 147 6.63 -11.28 -2.70
C ILE A 147 6.96 -12.51 -1.85
N TRP A 148 7.90 -13.35 -2.27
CA TRP A 148 8.39 -14.46 -1.43
C TRP A 148 8.98 -13.97 -0.11
N ARG A 149 9.69 -12.82 -0.12
CA ARG A 149 10.37 -12.29 1.06
C ARG A 149 9.48 -11.43 1.96
N PHE A 150 8.64 -10.58 1.36
CA PHE A 150 7.88 -9.55 2.07
C PHE A 150 6.38 -9.86 2.18
N GLY A 151 5.91 -10.91 1.52
CA GLY A 151 4.49 -11.24 1.44
C GLY A 151 3.74 -10.43 0.37
N PRO A 152 2.40 -10.38 0.43
CA PRO A 152 1.58 -9.76 -0.60
C PRO A 152 1.98 -8.30 -0.92
N SER A 153 2.02 -7.94 -2.20
CA SER A 153 2.45 -6.62 -2.66
C SER A 153 1.61 -5.44 -2.17
N ILE A 154 0.39 -5.69 -1.71
CA ILE A 154 -0.48 -4.70 -1.07
C ILE A 154 0.15 -4.16 0.22
N LEU A 155 0.89 -4.98 0.97
CA LEU A 155 1.38 -4.62 2.31
C LEU A 155 2.42 -3.49 2.30
N TYR A 156 3.14 -3.32 1.19
CA TYR A 156 4.19 -2.32 1.04
C TYR A 156 3.90 -1.33 -0.12
N SER A 157 2.61 -1.10 -0.41
CA SER A 157 2.19 -0.06 -1.36
C SER A 157 2.47 1.34 -0.81
N THR A 158 3.12 2.18 -1.60
CA THR A 158 3.61 3.48 -1.13
C THR A 158 2.60 4.61 -1.18
N GLU A 159 1.42 4.37 -1.75
CA GLU A 159 0.26 5.24 -1.53
C GLU A 159 -0.04 5.39 -0.03
N VAL A 160 0.18 4.32 0.74
CA VAL A 160 0.11 4.38 2.21
C VAL A 160 1.26 5.24 2.74
N TYR A 161 2.50 5.12 2.26
CA TYR A 161 3.59 5.99 2.72
C TYR A 161 3.42 7.47 2.33
N GLU A 162 2.82 7.78 1.18
CA GLU A 162 2.54 9.16 0.78
C GLU A 162 1.48 9.81 1.68
N CYS A 163 0.47 9.05 2.13
CA CYS A 163 -0.50 9.57 3.09
C CYS A 163 0.14 9.87 4.46
N TRP A 164 1.22 9.15 4.83
CA TRP A 164 2.00 9.43 6.03
C TRP A 164 2.72 10.78 5.99
N ASN A 165 2.98 11.36 4.80
CA ASN A 165 3.54 12.71 4.72
C ASN A 165 2.62 13.76 5.40
N LYS A 166 1.29 13.57 5.33
CA LYS A 166 0.34 14.46 6.02
C LYS A 166 0.45 14.31 7.53
N ILE A 167 0.52 13.08 8.03
CA ILE A 167 0.64 12.76 9.45
C ILE A 167 1.98 13.26 10.00
N PHE A 168 3.08 13.03 9.30
CA PHE A 168 4.42 13.50 9.66
C PHE A 168 4.45 15.04 9.77
N ARG A 169 3.82 15.74 8.82
CA ARG A 169 3.66 17.20 8.89
C ARG A 169 2.80 17.61 10.08
N GLY A 170 1.71 16.89 10.36
CA GLY A 170 0.85 17.12 11.54
C GLY A 170 1.63 17.01 12.85
N CYS A 171 2.40 15.94 13.03
CA CYS A 171 3.28 15.74 14.19
C CYS A 171 4.26 16.91 14.37
N SER A 172 4.83 17.41 13.26
CA SER A 172 5.71 18.57 13.29
C SER A 172 4.97 19.86 13.66
N ILE A 173 3.80 20.10 13.09
CA ILE A 173 3.04 21.34 13.28
C ILE A 173 2.57 21.49 14.74
N LEU A 174 2.17 20.37 15.36
CA LEU A 174 1.64 20.29 16.71
C LEU A 174 2.73 20.09 17.78
N SER A 175 4.00 20.07 17.39
CA SER A 175 5.12 19.99 18.33
C SER A 175 5.49 21.37 18.90
N ASN A 176 6.25 21.39 19.99
CA ASN A 176 6.81 22.63 20.55
C ASN A 176 8.03 23.16 19.75
N TYR A 177 8.37 22.50 18.63
CA TYR A 177 9.47 22.79 17.71
C TYR A 177 10.89 22.78 18.31
N LEU A 178 11.06 22.34 19.57
CA LEU A 178 12.38 22.27 20.21
C LEU A 178 13.18 21.06 19.74
N ALA A 179 12.50 19.93 19.51
CA ALA A 179 13.10 18.72 18.96
C ALA A 179 12.13 17.98 18.02
N PRO A 180 11.82 18.55 16.83
CA PRO A 180 10.77 18.02 15.94
C PRO A 180 10.97 16.55 15.57
N SER A 181 12.21 16.11 15.33
CA SER A 181 12.50 14.72 15.00
C SER A 181 12.18 13.76 16.15
N TYR A 182 12.46 14.15 17.39
CA TYR A 182 12.16 13.37 18.58
C TYR A 182 10.65 13.29 18.83
N ASP A 183 9.96 14.42 18.76
CA ASP A 183 8.52 14.49 18.99
C ASP A 183 7.72 13.72 17.94
N ILE A 184 8.16 13.78 16.68
CA ILE A 184 7.59 12.98 15.60
C ILE A 184 7.84 11.48 15.84
N ALA A 185 9.06 11.10 16.20
CA ALA A 185 9.40 9.69 16.44
C ALA A 185 8.59 9.09 17.61
N ILE A 186 8.42 9.83 18.71
CA ILE A 186 7.59 9.41 19.85
C ILE A 186 6.13 9.29 19.41
N THR A 187 5.59 10.31 18.74
CA THR A 187 4.18 10.31 18.32
C THR A 187 3.86 9.17 17.36
N LEU A 188 4.74 8.91 16.37
CA LEU A 188 4.60 7.76 15.47
C LEU A 188 4.74 6.42 16.20
N GLY A 189 5.66 6.34 17.17
CA GLY A 189 5.82 5.16 18.02
C GLY A 189 4.56 4.86 18.83
N ASP A 190 3.92 5.88 19.40
CA ASP A 190 2.67 5.73 20.14
C ASP A 190 1.51 5.29 19.24
N MET A 191 1.43 5.83 18.02
CA MET A 191 0.43 5.45 17.02
C MET A 191 0.56 3.97 16.60
N GLU A 192 1.77 3.52 16.27
CA GLU A 192 2.00 2.11 15.93
C GLU A 192 1.80 1.19 17.13
N ARG A 193 2.15 1.63 18.35
CA ARG A 193 1.86 0.90 19.58
C ARG A 193 0.36 0.73 19.80
N PHE A 194 -0.43 1.80 19.65
CA PHE A 194 -1.88 1.75 19.77
C PHE A 194 -2.48 0.77 18.75
N LYS A 195 -2.10 0.91 17.47
CA LYS A 195 -2.51 0.01 16.39
C LYS A 195 -2.18 -1.46 16.67
N HIS A 196 -0.97 -1.76 17.16
CA HIS A 196 -0.57 -3.11 17.55
C HIS A 196 -1.43 -3.67 18.69
N GLN A 197 -1.77 -2.84 19.68
CA GLN A 197 -2.60 -3.25 20.82
C GLN A 197 -4.06 -3.53 20.42
N VAL A 198 -4.70 -2.63 19.67
CA VAL A 198 -6.11 -2.76 19.27
C VAL A 198 -6.33 -3.87 18.23
N SER A 199 -5.33 -4.14 17.38
CA SER A 199 -5.37 -5.26 16.43
C SER A 199 -5.15 -6.64 17.07
N GLY A 200 -4.85 -6.69 18.38
CA GLY A 200 -4.62 -7.95 19.11
C GLY A 200 -3.21 -8.51 18.97
N GLY A 201 -2.23 -7.67 18.61
CA GLY A 201 -0.82 -8.03 18.56
C GLY A 201 -0.26 -8.49 19.90
N TYR A 202 0.75 -9.37 19.83
CA TYR A 202 1.45 -9.89 21.00
C TYR A 202 2.78 -9.17 21.21
N TRP A 203 3.21 -9.02 22.46
CA TRP A 203 4.55 -8.55 22.83
C TRP A 203 5.07 -9.32 24.04
N LYS A 204 6.37 -9.26 24.30
CA LYS A 204 6.98 -9.92 25.46
C LYS A 204 6.91 -9.00 26.67
N ASP A 205 6.44 -9.55 27.79
CA ASP A 205 6.60 -8.94 29.11
C ASP A 205 8.07 -8.94 29.56
N ASN A 206 8.41 -8.21 30.62
CA ASN A 206 9.73 -8.19 31.26
C ASN A 206 10.24 -9.60 31.62
N ASN A 207 9.32 -10.54 31.82
CA ASN A 207 9.62 -11.96 32.11
C ASN A 207 9.77 -12.83 30.84
N GLY A 208 9.74 -12.24 29.64
CA GLY A 208 9.85 -12.93 28.36
C GLY A 208 8.59 -13.68 27.90
N LYS A 209 7.50 -13.61 28.67
CA LYS A 209 6.20 -14.23 28.34
C LYS A 209 5.46 -13.40 27.30
N TRP A 210 4.93 -14.04 26.27
CA TRP A 210 4.04 -13.39 25.30
C TRP A 210 2.72 -13.02 25.95
N ILE A 211 2.41 -11.73 25.94
CA ILE A 211 1.17 -11.13 26.43
C ILE A 211 0.51 -10.34 25.30
N ARG A 212 -0.77 -10.06 25.47
CA ARG A 212 -1.60 -9.26 24.55
C ARG A 212 -2.47 -8.30 25.34
N ALA A 213 -3.04 -7.30 24.66
CA ALA A 213 -3.97 -6.37 25.29
C ALA A 213 -5.24 -7.09 25.79
N GLY A 214 -5.84 -6.58 26.87
CA GLY A 214 -7.10 -7.08 27.43
C GLY A 214 -8.25 -7.00 26.43
N SER A 215 -9.35 -7.72 26.68
CA SER A 215 -10.48 -7.77 25.74
C SER A 215 -11.07 -6.39 25.49
N ALA A 216 -11.16 -5.52 26.51
CA ALA A 216 -11.68 -4.17 26.38
C ALA A 216 -10.93 -3.31 25.34
N ILE A 217 -9.59 -3.43 25.26
CA ILE A 217 -8.78 -2.66 24.29
C ILE A 217 -8.93 -3.24 22.88
N ARG A 218 -9.08 -4.56 22.76
CA ARG A 218 -9.25 -5.24 21.46
C ARG A 218 -10.66 -5.02 20.90
N ASP A 219 -11.65 -4.94 21.78
CA ASP A 219 -13.04 -4.66 21.45
C ASP A 219 -13.30 -3.16 21.32
N PHE A 220 -12.30 -2.30 21.56
CA PHE A 220 -12.42 -0.85 21.47
C PHE A 220 -12.89 -0.39 20.09
N LEU A 221 -12.32 -0.96 19.02
CA LEU A 221 -12.73 -0.70 17.64
C LEU A 221 -14.14 -1.20 17.32
N LEU A 222 -14.62 -2.23 18.03
CA LEU A 222 -15.96 -2.78 17.87
C LEU A 222 -17.02 -2.02 18.69
N THR A 223 -16.61 -1.39 19.78
CA THR A 223 -17.50 -0.71 20.72
C THR A 223 -17.66 0.78 20.41
N ASN A 224 -16.64 1.42 19.83
CA ASN A 224 -16.64 2.85 19.57
C ASN A 224 -17.18 3.19 18.17
N THR A 225 -18.47 3.50 18.09
CA THR A 225 -19.15 3.89 16.84
C THR A 225 -18.61 5.16 16.20
N GLU A 226 -18.02 6.09 16.95
CA GLU A 226 -17.44 7.30 16.35
C GLU A 226 -16.15 6.95 15.60
N LEU A 227 -15.26 6.15 16.19
CA LEU A 227 -14.07 5.64 15.50
C LEU A 227 -14.43 4.80 14.28
N GLN A 228 -15.47 3.98 14.37
CA GLN A 228 -15.97 3.21 13.21
C GLN A 228 -16.38 4.13 12.06
N ARG A 229 -17.10 5.23 12.35
CA ARG A 229 -17.51 6.20 11.33
C ARG A 229 -16.32 6.91 10.72
N TYR A 230 -15.35 7.34 11.53
CA TYR A 230 -14.11 7.92 11.03
C TYR A 230 -13.38 6.93 10.12
N LEU A 231 -13.31 5.65 10.51
CA LEU A 231 -12.67 4.56 9.76
C LEU A 231 -13.40 4.24 8.45
N GLY A 232 -14.56 4.83 8.21
CA GLY A 232 -15.42 4.50 7.08
C GLY A 232 -16.03 3.10 7.20
N TRP A 233 -16.08 2.55 8.41
CA TRP A 233 -16.74 1.28 8.69
C TRP A 233 -18.25 1.49 8.55
N VAL A 234 -18.84 0.77 7.60
CA VAL A 234 -20.29 0.81 7.36
C VAL A 234 -20.88 -0.52 7.82
N ASP A 235 -21.90 -0.47 8.67
CA ASP A 235 -22.66 -1.65 9.03
C ASP A 235 -23.35 -2.26 7.80
N ASN A 236 -23.14 -3.57 7.60
CA ASN A 236 -23.73 -4.41 6.56
C ASN A 236 -25.26 -4.62 6.75
N GLU A 237 -25.97 -3.69 7.37
CA GLU A 237 -27.42 -3.75 7.42
C GLU A 237 -28.00 -3.69 6.01
N HIS A 238 -28.93 -4.62 5.71
CA HIS A 238 -29.64 -4.69 4.44
C HIS A 238 -30.22 -3.33 4.05
N ILE A 239 -29.68 -2.76 2.98
CA ILE A 239 -30.21 -1.55 2.36
C ILE A 239 -31.61 -1.90 1.83
N LYS A 240 -32.65 -1.22 2.34
CA LYS A 240 -33.99 -1.34 1.76
C LYS A 240 -33.97 -0.82 0.31
N PRO A 241 -34.56 -1.54 -0.66
CA PRO A 241 -34.65 -1.07 -2.04
C PRO A 241 -35.24 0.35 -2.11
N GLY A 242 -34.54 1.28 -2.78
CA GLY A 242 -34.94 2.69 -2.90
C GLY A 242 -34.23 3.67 -1.95
N CYS A 243 -33.38 3.18 -1.03
CA CYS A 243 -32.51 4.02 -0.21
C CYS A 243 -31.05 3.94 -0.67
N SER A 244 -30.32 5.07 -0.69
CA SER A 244 -28.87 5.09 -0.86
C SER A 244 -28.20 5.40 0.49
N LYS A 245 -27.15 4.65 0.84
CA LYS A 245 -26.17 5.05 1.86
C LYS A 245 -25.02 5.75 1.14
N SER A 246 -24.51 6.86 1.67
CA SER A 246 -23.27 7.47 1.16
C SER A 246 -22.14 6.45 1.30
N SER A 247 -21.52 6.04 0.19
CA SER A 247 -20.38 5.13 0.26
C SER A 247 -19.24 5.82 0.99
N ALA A 248 -18.81 5.27 2.12
CA ALA A 248 -17.47 5.55 2.60
C ALA A 248 -16.49 5.05 1.53
N ALA A 249 -15.55 5.89 1.13
CA ALA A 249 -14.52 5.51 0.16
C ALA A 249 -13.82 4.23 0.65
N SER A 250 -13.71 3.24 -0.23
CA SER A 250 -13.12 1.90 -0.07
C SER A 250 -12.28 1.71 1.21
N ALA A 251 -12.77 0.87 2.12
CA ALA A 251 -12.22 0.64 3.46
C ALA A 251 -10.81 0.00 3.48
N ILE A 252 -10.34 -0.60 2.38
CA ILE A 252 -9.09 -1.36 2.37
C ILE A 252 -7.86 -0.44 2.44
N VAL A 253 -7.95 0.79 1.91
CA VAL A 253 -6.84 1.78 1.96
C VAL A 253 -6.94 2.69 3.21
N ARG A 254 -8.13 2.79 3.83
CA ARG A 254 -8.36 3.69 4.99
C ARG A 254 -8.08 3.09 6.36
N ALA A 255 -8.07 1.77 6.50
CA ALA A 255 -7.88 1.13 7.80
C ALA A 255 -6.53 1.47 8.46
N ALA A 256 -5.48 1.72 7.68
CA ALA A 256 -4.19 2.19 8.20
C ALA A 256 -4.16 3.71 8.47
N PHE A 257 -4.92 4.50 7.71
CA PHE A 257 -4.91 5.96 7.76
C PHE A 257 -5.68 6.51 8.97
N VAL A 258 -6.81 5.91 9.33
CA VAL A 258 -7.73 6.54 10.28
C VAL A 258 -7.42 6.22 11.74
N VAL A 259 -6.84 5.06 12.05
CA VAL A 259 -6.34 4.74 13.40
C VAL A 259 -5.38 5.84 13.90
N VAL A 260 -4.74 6.56 12.97
CA VAL A 260 -3.71 7.56 13.22
C VAL A 260 -4.26 9.00 13.33
N GLU A 261 -5.19 9.42 12.48
CA GLU A 261 -5.86 10.74 12.63
C GLU A 261 -6.67 10.80 13.93
N ASP A 262 -7.36 9.72 14.29
CA ASP A 262 -8.16 9.69 15.52
C ASP A 262 -7.30 9.60 16.79
N PHE A 263 -6.12 8.99 16.73
CA PHE A 263 -5.14 9.05 17.82
C PHE A 263 -4.71 10.50 18.10
N MET A 264 -4.53 11.33 17.06
CA MET A 264 -4.24 12.76 17.24
C MET A 264 -5.41 13.53 17.86
N VAL A 265 -6.65 13.23 17.45
CA VAL A 265 -7.86 13.83 18.03
C VAL A 265 -8.06 13.42 19.50
N LEU A 266 -7.70 12.18 19.86
CA LEU A 266 -7.74 11.70 21.24
C LEU A 266 -6.65 12.32 22.12
N LYS A 267 -5.48 12.66 21.55
CA LYS A 267 -4.40 13.37 22.24
C LYS A 267 -4.75 14.82 22.59
N GLU A 268 -5.60 15.49 21.80
CA GLU A 268 -6.12 16.83 22.13
C GLU A 268 -7.16 16.86 23.27
N LYS A 269 -7.71 15.71 23.67
CA LYS A 269 -8.77 15.62 24.69
C LYS A 269 -8.29 15.24 26.09
N ASP A 270 -6.98 15.19 26.35
CA ASP A 270 -6.32 14.95 27.66
C ASP A 270 -6.78 13.76 28.55
N ASP A 271 -7.81 12.99 28.18
CA ASP A 271 -8.46 12.03 29.08
C ASP A 271 -8.01 10.56 28.92
N PHE A 272 -7.01 10.24 28.10
CA PHE A 272 -6.64 8.83 27.80
C PHE A 272 -5.25 8.39 28.29
N PHE A 273 -4.33 9.30 28.59
CA PHE A 273 -2.90 8.96 28.77
C PHE A 273 -2.49 8.51 30.19
N ASP A 274 -3.39 8.59 31.19
CA ASP A 274 -3.09 8.21 32.58
C ASP A 274 -3.66 6.85 33.01
N MET A 275 -4.11 5.99 32.09
CA MET A 275 -4.54 4.64 32.49
C MET A 275 -3.32 3.73 32.74
N PRO A 276 -3.10 3.24 33.98
CA PRO A 276 -2.12 2.20 34.24
C PRO A 276 -2.48 0.97 33.39
N VAL A 277 -1.46 0.22 32.97
CA VAL A 277 -1.62 -1.02 32.20
C VAL A 277 -2.58 -1.95 32.95
N MET A 278 -3.86 -1.92 32.59
CA MET A 278 -4.88 -2.79 33.15
C MET A 278 -4.68 -4.17 32.52
N LEU A 279 -3.79 -4.95 33.13
CA LEU A 279 -3.74 -6.38 32.96
C LEU A 279 -4.96 -6.94 33.69
N ASP A 280 -5.93 -7.45 32.94
CA ASP A 280 -7.05 -8.18 33.54
C ASP A 280 -6.51 -9.36 34.36
N SER A 281 -7.03 -9.47 35.58
CA SER A 281 -6.89 -10.64 36.47
C SER A 281 -7.70 -11.80 35.94
#